data_AF-A0A7G8VGN6-F1
#
_entry.id   AF-A0A7G8VGN6-F1
#
_cell.length_a   1.000
_cell.length_b   1.000
_cell.length_c   1.000
_cell.angle_alpha   90.00
_cell.angle_beta   90.00
_cell.angle_gamma   90.00
#
_symmetry.space_group_name_H-M   'P 1'
#
loop_
_entity.id
_entity.type
_entity.pdbx_description
1 polymer ?
#
loop_
_entity_poly.entity_id
_entity_poly.type
_entity_poly.pdbx_seq_one_letter_code
_entity_poly.pdbx_strand_id
1 'polypeptide(L)'
;MKNTSFWLTASAIAAIVPLMGMSTAHAYDDMPRPPPPPKGWVHPPKPTEDSVSQHVETQTRERFTAATGGDVNGMLSREQAKAAGWGFVSDHFSEIDPSGSGYVRLDDVLRFQSQRTPQQVMRMKAAAKTSNQTNSK
;
A
#
# COMPACT_ATOMS: atom_id res chain seq x y z
N MET A 1 38.15 16.60 -13.11
CA MET A 1 37.37 16.37 -14.35
C MET A 1 37.97 15.15 -15.05
N LYS A 2 37.28 14.01 -15.02
CA LYS A 2 37.63 12.80 -15.78
C LYS A 2 36.32 12.15 -16.21
N ASN A 3 36.04 12.21 -17.50
CA ASN A 3 34.83 11.79 -18.20
C ASN A 3 35.17 10.54 -19.03
N THR A 4 34.56 9.41 -18.70
CA THR A 4 34.81 8.13 -19.37
C THR A 4 33.55 7.60 -20.03
N SER A 5 33.62 7.60 -21.37
CA SER A 5 33.29 6.51 -22.29
C SER A 5 31.82 6.13 -22.53
N PHE A 6 31.32 6.68 -23.64
CA PHE A 6 30.20 6.21 -24.44
C PHE A 6 30.54 4.90 -25.17
N TRP A 7 29.60 3.96 -25.22
CA TRP A 7 29.59 2.90 -26.23
C TRP A 7 28.35 3.04 -27.11
N LEU A 8 28.59 3.29 -28.40
CA LEU A 8 27.64 3.15 -29.50
C LEU A 8 27.41 1.65 -29.74
N THR A 9 26.16 1.21 -29.79
CA THR A 9 25.78 -0.02 -30.49
C THR A 9 24.72 0.32 -31.52
N ALA A 10 24.98 -0.12 -32.75
CA ALA A 10 24.25 0.21 -33.96
C ALA A 10 22.86 -0.42 -33.99
N SER A 11 21.89 0.37 -34.46
CA SER A 11 20.55 -0.10 -34.83
C SER A 11 20.60 -1.03 -36.04
N ALA A 12 19.87 -2.14 -35.95
CA ALA A 12 19.35 -2.84 -37.12
C ALA A 12 17.82 -2.91 -36.99
N ILE A 13 17.14 -2.25 -37.93
CA ILE A 13 15.69 -2.23 -38.09
C ILE A 13 15.31 -3.50 -38.86
N ALA A 14 14.35 -4.27 -38.36
CA ALA A 14 13.72 -5.33 -39.14
C ALA A 14 12.23 -5.46 -38.81
N ALA A 15 11.43 -5.06 -39.80
CA ALA A 15 10.08 -5.51 -40.16
C ALA A 15 8.93 -5.45 -39.14
N ILE A 16 7.95 -4.62 -39.50
CA ILE A 16 6.55 -4.68 -39.07
C ILE A 16 5.92 -5.97 -39.60
N VAL A 17 5.29 -6.77 -38.74
CA VAL A 17 4.27 -7.77 -39.13
C VAL A 17 2.95 -7.37 -38.48
N PRO A 18 1.89 -7.06 -39.24
CA PRO A 18 0.58 -6.84 -38.67
C PRO A 18 -0.22 -8.14 -38.54
N LEU A 19 -1.19 -8.08 -37.63
CA LEU A 19 -2.38 -8.93 -37.53
C LEU A 19 -2.18 -10.39 -37.08
N MET A 20 -2.70 -10.72 -35.90
CA MET A 20 -3.96 -11.48 -35.78
C MET A 20 -4.35 -11.57 -34.31
N GLY A 21 -5.58 -11.15 -33.99
CA GLY A 21 -6.16 -11.39 -32.69
C GLY A 21 -6.28 -12.89 -32.44
N MET A 22 -5.67 -13.36 -31.37
CA MET A 22 -5.96 -14.67 -30.80
C MET A 22 -6.22 -14.48 -29.32
N SER A 23 -7.45 -14.82 -28.94
CA SER A 23 -8.01 -14.80 -27.59
C SER A 23 -6.99 -15.15 -26.51
N THR A 24 -6.79 -14.25 -25.53
CA THR A 24 -6.04 -14.53 -24.29
C THR A 24 -6.83 -15.43 -23.31
N ALA A 25 -7.89 -16.10 -23.76
CA ALA A 25 -8.88 -16.73 -22.89
C ALA A 25 -8.46 -18.09 -22.28
N HIS A 26 -7.30 -18.66 -22.64
CA HIS A 26 -6.87 -19.98 -22.15
C HIS A 26 -5.48 -20.02 -21.49
N ALA A 27 -4.80 -18.88 -21.32
CA ALA A 27 -3.42 -18.84 -20.80
C ALA A 27 -3.26 -19.23 -19.31
N TYR A 28 -4.37 -19.45 -18.59
CA TYR A 28 -4.35 -19.87 -17.19
C TYR A 28 -4.30 -21.40 -17.00
N ASP A 29 -4.69 -22.18 -18.02
CA ASP A 29 -4.82 -23.65 -17.91
C ASP A 29 -3.45 -24.37 -18.03
N ASP A 30 -2.46 -23.72 -18.64
CA ASP A 30 -1.10 -24.26 -18.88
C ASP A 30 -0.05 -23.79 -17.86
N MET A 31 -0.45 -23.14 -16.76
CA MET A 31 0.52 -22.75 -15.74
C MET A 31 1.08 -24.01 -15.03
N PRO A 32 2.40 -24.22 -15.01
CA PRO A 32 2.99 -25.33 -14.28
C PRO A 32 2.65 -25.20 -12.79
N ARG A 33 2.16 -26.27 -12.19
CA ARG A 33 1.91 -26.33 -10.75
C ARG A 33 3.21 -25.96 -10.01
N PRO A 34 3.15 -25.16 -8.94
CA PRO A 34 4.33 -24.84 -8.16
C PRO A 34 4.98 -26.14 -7.66
N PRO A 35 6.32 -26.18 -7.56
CA PRO A 35 7.00 -27.36 -7.05
C PRO A 35 6.50 -27.67 -5.63
N PRO A 36 6.47 -28.96 -5.24
CA PRO A 36 6.13 -29.31 -3.87
C PRO A 36 7.10 -28.64 -2.90
N PRO A 37 6.64 -28.26 -1.71
CA PRO A 37 7.53 -27.67 -0.70
C PRO A 37 8.63 -28.67 -0.33
N PRO A 38 9.84 -28.19 0.05
CA PRO A 38 10.94 -29.05 0.41
C PRO A 38 10.59 -29.96 1.60
N LYS A 39 11.25 -31.12 1.69
CA LYS A 39 11.04 -32.07 2.79
C LYS A 39 11.34 -31.39 4.14
N GLY A 40 10.40 -31.47 5.08
CA GLY A 40 10.51 -30.85 6.40
C GLY A 40 10.07 -29.39 6.45
N TRP A 41 9.51 -28.85 5.35
CA TRP A 41 8.94 -27.52 5.38
C TRP A 41 7.67 -27.46 6.24
N VAL A 42 7.61 -26.46 7.11
CA VAL A 42 6.48 -26.19 8.01
C VAL A 42 5.82 -24.90 7.54
N HIS A 43 4.50 -24.94 7.35
CA HIS A 43 3.74 -23.73 7.03
C HIS A 43 3.92 -22.70 8.16
N PRO A 44 4.28 -21.44 7.85
CA PRO A 44 4.21 -20.40 8.86
C PRO A 44 2.76 -20.28 9.35
N PRO A 45 2.54 -19.96 10.64
CA PRO A 45 1.21 -19.69 11.14
C PRO A 45 0.59 -18.56 10.31
N LYS A 46 -0.71 -18.68 10.02
CA LYS A 46 -1.43 -17.60 9.36
C LYS A 46 -1.36 -16.35 10.26
N PRO A 47 -1.01 -15.17 9.71
CA PRO A 47 -1.02 -13.94 10.49
C PRO A 47 -2.39 -13.72 11.13
N THR A 48 -2.40 -13.34 12.40
CA THR A 48 -3.61 -12.86 13.08
C THR A 48 -3.84 -11.40 12.74
N GLU A 49 -5.07 -10.92 12.91
CA GLU A 49 -5.39 -9.51 12.68
C GLU A 49 -4.52 -8.57 13.53
N ASP A 50 -4.31 -8.90 14.80
CA ASP A 50 -3.49 -8.10 15.71
C ASP A 50 -2.04 -8.03 15.23
N SER A 51 -1.48 -9.16 14.79
CA SER A 51 -0.10 -9.21 14.31
C SER A 51 0.11 -8.37 13.05
N VAL A 52 -0.88 -8.34 12.15
CA VAL A 52 -0.83 -7.51 10.94
C VAL A 52 -0.97 -6.03 11.29
N SER A 53 -1.91 -5.70 12.18
CA SER A 53 -2.16 -4.30 12.59
C SER A 53 -0.93 -3.70 13.27
N GLN A 54 -0.31 -4.43 14.21
CA GLN A 54 0.92 -4.02 14.87
C GLN A 54 2.08 -3.83 13.90
N HIS A 55 2.22 -4.73 12.92
CA HIS A 55 3.25 -4.62 11.91
C HIS A 55 3.06 -3.36 11.05
N VAL A 56 1.84 -3.09 10.59
CA VAL A 56 1.52 -1.88 9.81
C VAL A 56 1.78 -0.60 10.61
N GLU A 57 1.36 -0.56 11.88
CA GLU A 57 1.61 0.58 12.76
C GLU A 57 3.11 0.84 12.95
N THR A 58 3.90 -0.23 13.17
CA THR A 58 5.35 -0.15 13.32
C THR A 58 6.02 0.40 12.06
N GLN A 59 5.66 -0.14 10.89
CA GLN A 59 6.18 0.34 9.61
C GLN A 59 5.77 1.79 9.32
N THR A 60 4.55 2.17 9.70
CA THR A 60 4.07 3.55 9.54
C THR A 60 4.86 4.51 10.42
N ARG A 61 5.09 4.15 11.70
CA ARG A 61 5.91 4.93 12.64
C ARG A 61 7.33 5.14 12.09
N GLU A 62 7.99 4.08 11.65
CA GLU A 62 9.36 4.15 11.12
C GLU A 62 9.45 5.10 9.93
N ARG A 63 8.54 4.95 8.95
CA ARG A 63 8.51 5.81 7.77
C ARG A 63 8.15 7.25 8.10
N PHE A 64 7.29 7.46 9.11
CA PHE A 64 6.86 8.79 9.50
C PHE A 64 8.01 9.54 10.15
N THR A 65 8.70 8.89 11.09
CA THR A 65 9.93 9.40 11.69
C THR A 65 10.97 9.73 10.63
N ALA A 66 11.13 8.91 9.59
CA ALA A 66 12.04 9.22 8.49
C ALA A 66 11.61 10.49 7.72
N ALA A 67 10.31 10.67 7.48
CA ALA A 67 9.77 11.84 6.79
C ALA A 67 9.87 13.14 7.60
N THR A 68 9.90 13.04 8.93
CA THR A 68 10.09 14.17 9.85
C THR A 68 11.57 14.43 10.18
N GLY A 69 12.50 13.89 9.38
CA GLY A 69 13.94 14.13 9.56
C GLY A 69 14.56 13.36 10.73
N GLY A 70 13.93 12.27 11.18
CA GLY A 70 14.39 11.42 12.28
C GLY A 70 13.71 11.69 13.62
N ASP A 71 12.75 12.61 13.68
CA ASP A 71 12.03 12.93 14.91
C ASP A 71 10.73 12.10 15.07
N VAL A 72 10.71 11.23 16.08
CA VAL A 72 9.54 10.39 16.41
C VAL A 72 8.33 11.21 16.84
N ASN A 73 8.53 12.41 17.38
CA ASN A 73 7.48 13.35 17.76
C ASN A 73 7.26 14.44 16.71
N GLY A 74 7.94 14.32 15.57
CA GLY A 74 7.93 15.29 14.52
C GLY A 74 6.55 15.47 13.89
N MET A 75 6.44 16.50 13.07
CA MET A 75 5.20 16.88 12.41
C MET A 75 5.46 17.05 10.92
N LEU A 76 4.46 16.76 10.10
CA LEU A 76 4.52 16.99 8.66
C LEU A 76 3.56 18.12 8.28
N SER A 77 4.08 19.10 7.54
CA SER A 77 3.23 19.96 6.71
C SER A 77 2.73 19.18 5.49
N ARG A 78 1.73 19.74 4.78
CA ARG A 78 1.24 19.14 3.54
C ARG A 78 2.33 19.02 2.48
N GLU A 79 3.15 20.06 2.33
CA GLU A 79 4.26 20.09 1.37
C GLU A 79 5.34 19.07 1.74
N GLN A 80 5.68 18.97 3.03
CA GLN A 80 6.63 17.97 3.53
C GLN A 80 6.12 16.55 3.30
N ALA A 81 4.84 16.29 3.58
CA ALA A 81 4.21 15.00 3.29
C ALA A 81 4.33 14.67 1.79
N LYS A 82 3.99 15.61 0.92
CA LYS A 82 4.11 15.42 -0.54
C LYS A 82 5.56 15.14 -0.96
N ALA A 83 6.51 15.92 -0.47
CA ALA A 83 7.92 15.78 -0.81
C ALA A 83 8.53 14.46 -0.29
N ALA A 84 8.08 13.98 0.87
CA ALA A 84 8.54 12.75 1.48
C ALA A 84 7.84 11.48 0.95
N GLY A 85 7.01 11.59 -0.10
CA GLY A 85 6.30 10.44 -0.68
C GLY A 85 5.08 9.98 0.13
N TRP A 86 4.59 10.80 1.06
CA TRP A 86 3.38 10.57 1.83
C TRP A 86 2.13 11.11 1.11
N GLY A 87 1.95 10.71 -0.16
CA GLY A 87 0.86 11.18 -1.02
C GLY A 87 -0.53 11.03 -0.38
N PHE A 88 -0.79 9.88 0.26
CA PHE A 88 -2.02 9.62 1.00
C PHE A 88 -2.30 10.67 2.09
N VAL A 89 -1.27 11.10 2.83
CA VAL A 89 -1.43 12.13 3.87
C VAL A 89 -1.57 13.51 3.24
N SER A 90 -0.83 13.83 2.19
CA SER A 90 -0.96 15.13 1.53
C SER A 90 -2.33 15.32 0.87
N ASP A 91 -2.88 14.26 0.27
CA ASP A 91 -4.16 14.30 -0.45
C ASP A 91 -5.35 14.43 0.52
N HIS A 92 -5.25 13.82 1.71
CA HIS A 92 -6.27 13.87 2.75
C HIS A 92 -5.95 14.82 3.91
N PHE A 93 -5.00 15.74 3.71
CA PHE A 93 -4.41 16.51 4.81
C PHE A 93 -5.45 17.25 5.68
N SER A 94 -6.44 17.88 5.06
CA SER A 94 -7.51 18.61 5.77
C SER A 94 -8.44 17.70 6.57
N GLU A 95 -8.58 16.43 6.20
CA GLU A 95 -9.34 15.46 6.99
C GLU A 95 -8.51 14.96 8.19
N ILE A 96 -7.18 14.94 8.05
CA ILE A 96 -6.25 14.49 9.10
C ILE A 96 -6.00 15.60 10.13
N ASP A 97 -5.89 16.86 9.68
CA ASP A 97 -5.74 18.09 10.48
C ASP A 97 -7.06 18.91 10.46
N PRO A 98 -8.11 18.45 11.15
CA PRO A 98 -9.41 19.14 11.14
C PRO A 98 -9.37 20.50 11.85
N SER A 99 -8.39 20.75 12.72
CA SER A 99 -8.19 22.05 13.37
C SER A 99 -7.53 23.08 12.44
N GLY A 100 -6.98 22.65 11.31
CA GLY A 100 -6.30 23.54 10.35
C GLY A 100 -5.01 24.14 10.92
N SER A 101 -4.29 23.39 11.75
CA SER A 101 -3.00 23.81 12.30
C SER A 101 -1.90 23.95 11.24
N GLY A 102 -2.08 23.30 10.10
CA GLY A 102 -1.09 23.22 9.02
C GLY A 102 -0.10 22.06 9.18
N TYR A 103 -0.26 21.25 10.22
CA TYR A 103 0.64 20.16 10.57
C TYR A 103 -0.13 18.91 11.02
N VAL A 104 0.41 17.73 10.73
CA VAL A 104 -0.14 16.46 11.22
C VAL A 104 0.90 15.70 12.05
N ARG A 105 0.44 15.05 13.12
CA ARG A 105 1.25 14.14 13.94
C ARG A 105 1.00 12.69 13.52
N LEU A 106 1.89 11.79 13.95
CA LEU A 106 1.73 10.35 13.69
C LEU A 106 0.37 9.81 14.17
N ASP A 107 -0.09 10.24 15.36
CA ASP A 107 -1.37 9.79 15.92
C ASP A 107 -2.57 10.17 15.04
N ASP A 108 -2.53 11.35 14.41
CA ASP A 108 -3.59 11.79 13.50
C ASP A 108 -3.64 10.93 12.25
N VAL A 109 -2.47 10.59 11.71
CA VAL A 109 -2.32 9.72 10.55
C VAL A 109 -2.79 8.29 10.88
N LEU A 110 -2.39 7.73 12.02
CA LEU A 110 -2.82 6.39 12.45
C LEU A 110 -4.33 6.34 12.72
N ARG A 111 -4.88 7.37 13.36
CA ARG A 111 -6.33 7.53 13.54
C ARG A 111 -7.05 7.54 12.19
N PHE A 112 -6.56 8.32 11.23
CA PHE A 112 -7.15 8.41 9.90
C PHE A 112 -7.10 7.07 9.13
N GLN A 113 -5.98 6.34 9.23
CA GLN A 113 -5.82 5.02 8.61
C GLN A 113 -6.72 3.96 9.24
N SER A 114 -6.77 3.88 10.57
CA SER A 114 -7.55 2.86 11.28
C SER A 114 -9.04 2.88 10.93
N GLN A 115 -9.61 4.08 10.73
CA GLN A 115 -10.99 4.29 10.30
C GLN A 115 -11.29 3.74 8.89
N ARG A 116 -10.26 3.54 8.07
CA ARG A 116 -10.37 3.15 6.65
C ARG A 116 -9.83 1.74 6.38
N THR A 117 -9.51 0.98 7.43
CA THR A 117 -9.11 -0.42 7.27
C THR A 117 -10.28 -1.26 6.72
N PRO A 118 -10.05 -2.15 5.74
CA PRO A 118 -11.10 -3.01 5.20
C PRO A 118 -11.84 -3.83 6.27
N GLN A 119 -11.12 -4.25 7.31
CA GLN A 119 -11.66 -4.98 8.46
C GLN A 119 -12.70 -4.15 9.21
N GLN A 120 -12.39 -2.89 9.52
CA GLN A 120 -13.31 -1.99 10.20
C GLN A 120 -14.54 -1.70 9.33
N VAL A 121 -14.35 -1.47 8.03
CA VAL A 121 -15.46 -1.28 7.08
C VAL A 121 -16.35 -2.52 7.02
N MET A 122 -15.78 -3.72 6.96
CA MET A 122 -16.54 -4.98 6.98
C MET A 122 -17.31 -5.18 8.28
N ARG A 123 -16.71 -4.87 9.44
CA ARG A 123 -17.39 -4.90 10.75
C ARG A 123 -18.57 -3.94 10.81
N MET A 124 -18.38 -2.70 10.37
CA MET A 124 -19.46 -1.70 10.31
C MET A 124 -20.59 -2.15 9.39
N LYS A 125 -20.27 -2.71 8.21
CA LYS A 125 -21.26 -3.28 7.28
C LYS A 125 -22.04 -4.43 7.90
N ALA A 126 -21.36 -5.36 8.59
CA ALA A 126 -21.99 -6.47 9.28
C ALA A 126 -22.93 -5.99 10.41
N ALA A 127 -22.49 -5.02 11.21
CA ALA A 127 -23.28 -4.43 12.28
C ALA A 127 -24.55 -3.73 11.77
N ALA A 128 -24.43 -2.94 10.69
CA ALA A 128 -25.57 -2.26 10.07
C ALA A 128 -26.61 -3.23 9.47
N LYS A 129 -26.16 -4.37 8.93
CA LYS A 129 -27.07 -5.43 8.45
C LYS A 129 -27.86 -6.04 9.60
N THR A 130 -27.21 -6.30 10.73
CA THR A 130 -27.85 -6.89 11.92
C THR A 130 -28.90 -5.95 12.51
N SER A 131 -28.61 -4.65 12.63
CA SER A 131 -29.56 -3.67 13.19
C SER A 131 -30.83 -3.50 12.33
N ASN A 132 -30.69 -3.52 11.00
CA ASN A 132 -31.84 -3.43 10.09
C ASN A 132 -32.73 -4.69 10.14
N GLN A 133 -32.15 -5.86 10.43
CA GLN A 133 -32.90 -7.11 10.54
C GLN A 133 -33.68 -7.22 11.86
N THR A 134 -33.21 -6.62 12.95
CA THR A 134 -33.91 -6.58 14.24
C THR A 134 -35.07 -5.59 14.29
N ASN A 135 -35.05 -4.54 13.45
CA ASN A 135 -36.09 -3.49 13.44
C ASN A 135 -37.29 -3.79 12.51
N SER A 136 -37.31 -4.97 11.89
CA SER A 136 -38.38 -5.42 10.98
C SER A 136 -39.24 -6.54 11.59
N LYS A 137 -39.40 -6.56 12.93
CA LYS A 137 -40.18 -7.57 13.65
C LYS A 137 -41.19 -6.93 14.60
#